data_AF-A0AAV0BY74-F1
#
_entry.id   AF-A0AAV0BY74-F1
#
_cell.length_a   1.000
_cell.length_b   1.000
_cell.length_c   1.000
_cell.angle_alpha   90.00
_cell.angle_beta   90.00
_cell.angle_gamma   90.00
#
_symmetry.space_group_name_H-M   'P 1'
#
loop_
_entity.id
_entity.type
_entity.pdbx_description
1 polymer ?
#
loop_
_entity_poly.entity_id
_entity_poly.type
_entity_poly.pdbx_seq_one_letter_code
_entity_poly.pdbx_strand_id
1 'polypeptide(L)'
;MTSSSTNHGLAKIGFPSSSTVTTNYGIEPLTGTNFTSWKDNVKLTLGVMDLDHALRYDPPEPLTAESTHEQKRFHEIWERSNCMSLMIIKNSISVAIRGAIPDSDNAKTYMDSVEEQFKGTSKAHASTLILKMLTTKYNGNSGVREHIMMMSDMENKLKGMDMEISEGFLVHFIMTSLPTQFGPFKINYNTQKEKWKMSELIAMCVQEEERLKVEKPDVAYVTTTSSSFKRKGKSQVGESSKVPKASTSATPGSNGALKQLRCKFCHKKGHYQRDCTKFKAWLAKKGIPYNPTTAPKPKDN
;
A
#
# COMPACT_ATOMS: atom_id res chain seq x y z
N MET A 1 -69.01 38.44 41.75
CA MET A 1 -67.99 38.58 40.69
C MET A 1 -67.00 37.45 40.84
N THR A 2 -67.21 36.36 40.10
CA THR A 2 -66.29 35.22 40.03
C THR A 2 -66.43 34.65 38.63
N SER A 3 -65.42 34.84 37.80
CA SER A 3 -65.36 34.29 36.44
C SER A 3 -64.01 33.65 36.21
N SER A 4 -64.11 32.47 35.60
CA SER A 4 -63.18 31.35 35.58
C SER A 4 -61.90 31.59 34.78
N SER A 5 -60.80 31.00 35.25
CA SER A 5 -59.58 30.83 34.46
C SER A 5 -59.69 29.57 33.58
N THR A 6 -59.66 29.76 32.27
CA THR A 6 -59.47 28.67 31.30
C THR A 6 -58.00 28.66 30.86
N ASN A 7 -57.33 27.56 31.15
CA ASN A 7 -55.93 27.31 30.84
C ASN A 7 -55.84 26.71 29.43
N HIS A 8 -55.31 27.44 28.45
CA HIS A 8 -55.00 26.90 27.12
C HIS A 8 -53.49 26.69 27.00
N GLY A 9 -53.08 25.42 27.01
CA GLY A 9 -51.71 25.01 26.73
C GLY A 9 -51.34 25.29 25.28
N LEU A 10 -50.28 26.08 25.08
CA LEU A 10 -49.60 26.23 23.80
C LEU A 10 -48.60 25.08 23.64
N ALA A 11 -48.91 24.17 22.71
CA ALA A 11 -48.01 23.12 22.27
C ALA A 11 -46.75 23.74 21.63
N LYS A 12 -45.57 23.34 22.11
CA LYS A 12 -44.30 23.64 21.46
C LYS A 12 -44.25 22.93 20.11
N ILE A 13 -44.34 23.70 19.03
CA ILE A 13 -44.06 23.21 17.68
C ILE A 13 -42.55 22.98 17.59
N GLY A 14 -42.13 21.73 17.65
CA GLY A 14 -40.75 21.34 17.39
C GLY A 14 -40.44 21.55 15.91
N PHE A 15 -39.52 22.46 15.60
CA PHE A 15 -38.95 22.54 14.26
C PHE A 15 -38.14 21.26 13.99
N PRO A 16 -38.36 20.54 12.87
CA PRO A 16 -37.53 19.41 12.52
C PRO A 16 -36.10 19.92 12.26
N SER A 17 -35.11 19.23 12.82
CA SER A 17 -33.70 19.48 12.57
C SER A 17 -33.45 19.41 11.06
N SER A 18 -33.09 20.56 10.48
CA SER A 18 -32.73 20.67 9.07
C SER A 18 -31.52 19.79 8.81
N SER A 19 -31.75 18.62 8.21
CA SER A 19 -30.68 17.80 7.66
C SER A 19 -30.14 18.56 6.46
N THR A 20 -28.99 19.21 6.62
CA THR A 20 -28.27 19.81 5.50
C THR A 20 -27.94 18.69 4.52
N VAL A 21 -28.69 18.60 3.42
CA VAL A 21 -28.34 17.79 2.26
C VAL A 21 -27.14 18.49 1.65
N THR A 22 -25.94 18.12 2.11
CA THR A 22 -24.71 18.47 1.42
C THR A 22 -24.71 17.66 0.14
N THR A 23 -25.08 18.27 -0.99
CA THR A 23 -24.85 17.70 -2.31
C THR A 23 -23.34 17.66 -2.51
N ASN A 24 -22.71 16.62 -1.99
CA ASN A 24 -21.29 16.40 -2.12
C ASN A 24 -21.11 15.71 -3.47
N TYR A 25 -20.60 16.42 -4.47
CA TYR A 25 -20.46 16.00 -5.88
C TYR A 25 -19.45 14.85 -6.08
N GLY A 26 -19.41 13.87 -5.17
CA GLY A 26 -18.38 12.84 -5.09
C GLY A 26 -17.04 13.34 -4.55
N ILE A 27 -16.94 14.62 -4.18
CA ILE A 27 -15.69 15.21 -3.66
C ILE A 27 -15.54 14.82 -2.18
N GLU A 28 -14.51 14.05 -1.85
CA GLU A 28 -14.18 13.80 -0.44
C GLU A 28 -13.90 15.14 0.26
N PRO A 29 -14.50 15.43 1.44
CA PRO A 29 -14.30 16.72 2.09
C PRO A 29 -12.82 17.03 2.37
N LEU A 30 -12.41 18.28 2.15
CA LEU A 30 -11.08 18.74 2.51
C LEU A 30 -10.90 18.64 4.03
N THR A 31 -9.83 17.95 4.42
CA THR A 31 -9.33 17.81 5.78
C THR A 31 -7.88 18.28 5.83
N GLY A 32 -7.23 18.15 6.99
CA GLY A 32 -5.83 18.55 7.17
C GLY A 32 -4.82 17.82 6.28
N THR A 33 -5.15 16.67 5.69
CA THR A 33 -4.16 15.74 5.11
C THR A 33 -4.39 15.37 3.65
N ASN A 34 -5.54 15.69 3.06
CA ASN A 34 -5.92 15.22 1.71
C ASN A 34 -5.96 16.35 0.65
N PHE A 35 -5.30 17.48 0.89
CA PHE A 35 -5.36 18.66 0.00
C PHE A 35 -5.08 18.37 -1.47
N THR A 36 -4.03 17.60 -1.79
CA THR A 36 -3.68 17.30 -3.19
C THR A 36 -4.82 16.57 -3.91
N SER A 37 -5.29 15.45 -3.35
CA SER A 37 -6.39 14.67 -3.93
C SER A 37 -7.71 15.45 -3.97
N TRP A 38 -7.99 16.25 -2.94
CA TRP A 38 -9.15 17.13 -2.92
C TRP A 38 -9.09 18.17 -4.04
N LYS A 39 -7.95 18.84 -4.22
CA LYS A 39 -7.74 19.85 -5.28
C LYS A 39 -7.97 19.27 -6.67
N ASP A 40 -7.46 18.06 -6.92
CA ASP A 40 -7.64 17.38 -8.19
C ASP A 40 -9.11 17.00 -8.43
N ASN A 41 -9.80 16.47 -7.42
CA ASN A 41 -11.21 16.13 -7.51
C ASN A 41 -12.10 17.35 -7.74
N VAL A 42 -11.81 18.48 -7.08
CA VAL A 42 -12.50 19.76 -7.30
C VAL A 42 -12.28 20.23 -8.74
N LYS A 43 -11.04 20.27 -9.21
CA LYS A 43 -10.72 20.70 -10.59
C LYS A 43 -11.40 19.81 -11.63
N LEU A 44 -11.37 18.50 -11.44
CA LEU A 44 -12.03 17.53 -12.31
C LEU A 44 -13.55 17.78 -12.34
N THR A 45 -14.17 17.94 -11.17
CA THR A 45 -15.62 18.18 -11.06
C THR A 45 -16.03 19.47 -11.77
N LEU A 46 -15.30 20.57 -11.52
CA LEU A 46 -15.58 21.85 -12.16
C LEU A 46 -15.36 21.80 -13.67
N GLY A 47 -14.33 21.10 -14.14
CA GLY A 47 -14.08 20.89 -15.56
C GLY A 47 -15.19 20.09 -16.26
N VAL A 48 -15.63 18.98 -15.67
CA VAL A 48 -16.71 18.13 -16.23
C VAL A 48 -18.05 18.87 -16.27
N MET A 49 -18.26 19.83 -15.37
CA MET A 49 -19.48 20.64 -15.31
C MET A 49 -19.40 21.93 -16.14
N ASP A 50 -18.31 22.18 -16.87
CA ASP A 50 -18.03 23.45 -17.58
C ASP A 50 -18.09 24.69 -16.65
N LEU A 51 -17.66 24.54 -15.40
CA LEU A 51 -17.66 25.58 -14.36
C LEU A 51 -16.26 26.11 -14.05
N ASP A 52 -15.22 25.68 -14.76
CA ASP A 52 -13.83 26.06 -14.48
C ASP A 52 -13.38 27.37 -15.15
N HIS A 53 -14.27 28.07 -15.86
CA HIS A 53 -13.96 29.29 -16.60
C HIS A 53 -13.35 30.40 -15.72
N ALA A 54 -13.95 30.68 -14.56
CA ALA A 54 -13.49 31.68 -13.60
C ALA A 54 -12.18 31.30 -12.89
N LEU A 55 -11.79 30.02 -12.93
CA LEU A 55 -10.49 29.55 -12.44
C LEU A 55 -9.39 29.74 -13.49
N ARG A 56 -9.75 29.72 -14.78
CA ARG A 56 -8.81 29.83 -15.91
C ARG A 56 -8.58 31.26 -16.38
N TYR A 57 -9.63 32.08 -16.40
CA TYR A 57 -9.60 33.43 -16.94
C TYR A 57 -9.81 34.47 -15.85
N ASP A 58 -9.15 35.62 -16.00
CA ASP A 58 -9.32 36.74 -15.09
C ASP A 58 -10.73 37.35 -15.21
N PRO A 59 -11.20 38.05 -14.15
CA PRO A 59 -12.52 38.66 -14.16
C PRO A 59 -12.71 39.58 -15.38
N PRO A 60 -13.87 39.51 -16.07
CA PRO A 60 -14.20 40.45 -17.13
C PRO A 60 -14.22 41.89 -16.60
N GLU A 61 -13.94 42.85 -17.47
CA GLU A 61 -14.20 44.24 -17.16
C GLU A 61 -15.71 44.47 -16.93
N PRO A 62 -16.08 45.44 -16.06
CA PRO A 62 -17.48 45.79 -15.86
C PRO A 62 -18.17 46.16 -17.17
N LEU A 63 -19.38 45.63 -17.39
CA LEU A 63 -20.16 45.93 -18.58
C LEU A 63 -20.57 47.41 -18.62
N THR A 64 -20.48 48.01 -19.81
CA THR A 64 -20.96 49.37 -20.12
C THR A 64 -22.11 49.31 -21.14
N ALA A 65 -22.71 50.48 -21.44
CA ALA A 65 -23.78 50.57 -22.43
C ALA A 65 -23.30 50.14 -23.84
N GLU A 66 -22.02 50.33 -24.13
CA GLU A 66 -21.35 50.04 -25.39
C GLU A 66 -20.84 48.59 -25.49
N SER A 67 -20.95 47.81 -24.41
CA SER A 67 -20.43 46.44 -24.41
C SER A 67 -21.09 45.58 -25.50
N THR A 68 -20.25 44.88 -26.25
CA THR A 68 -20.69 44.00 -27.33
C THR A 68 -21.46 42.81 -26.78
N HIS A 69 -22.20 42.14 -27.66
CA HIS A 69 -22.90 40.91 -27.31
C HIS A 69 -21.94 39.82 -26.79
N GLU A 70 -20.75 39.72 -27.37
CA GLU A 70 -19.71 38.77 -26.97
C GLU A 70 -19.16 39.09 -25.57
N GLN A 71 -18.93 40.37 -25.25
CA GLN A 71 -18.47 40.79 -23.92
C GLN A 71 -19.51 40.47 -22.85
N LYS A 72 -20.79 40.75 -23.12
CA LYS A 72 -21.90 40.40 -22.23
C LYS A 72 -21.98 38.90 -21.99
N ARG A 73 -21.88 38.09 -23.05
CA ARG A 73 -21.90 36.63 -22.96
C ARG A 73 -20.72 36.09 -22.16
N PHE A 74 -19.51 36.60 -22.39
CA PHE A 74 -18.31 36.20 -21.63
C PHE A 74 -18.49 36.52 -20.14
N HIS A 75 -19.01 37.72 -19.83
CA HIS A 75 -19.29 38.11 -18.46
C HIS A 75 -20.30 37.17 -17.78
N GLU A 76 -21.40 36.83 -18.44
CA GLU A 76 -22.40 35.90 -17.91
C GLU A 76 -21.83 34.49 -17.66
N ILE A 77 -21.03 33.97 -18.59
CA ILE A 77 -20.37 32.66 -18.44
C ILE A 77 -19.39 32.68 -17.28
N TRP A 78 -18.55 33.72 -17.20
CA TRP A 78 -17.58 33.88 -16.14
C TRP A 78 -18.25 34.01 -14.78
N GLU A 79 -19.28 34.85 -14.65
CA GLU A 79 -19.99 35.08 -13.38
C GLU A 79 -20.70 33.80 -12.89
N ARG A 80 -21.36 33.07 -13.79
CA ARG A 80 -21.96 31.77 -13.47
C ARG A 80 -20.91 30.78 -12.99
N SER A 81 -19.79 30.69 -13.69
CA SER A 81 -18.68 29.82 -13.35
C SER A 81 -18.06 30.18 -11.99
N ASN A 82 -17.89 31.49 -11.71
CA ASN A 82 -17.38 32.01 -10.45
C ASN A 82 -18.29 31.64 -9.27
N CYS A 83 -19.58 31.96 -9.38
CA CYS A 83 -20.57 31.71 -8.35
C CYS A 83 -20.67 30.21 -8.02
N MET A 84 -20.81 29.36 -9.03
CA MET A 84 -20.97 27.92 -8.83
C MET A 84 -19.68 27.26 -8.32
N SER A 85 -18.51 27.69 -8.83
CA SER A 85 -17.21 27.20 -8.32
C SER A 85 -17.02 27.53 -6.86
N LEU A 86 -17.33 28.77 -6.43
CA LEU A 86 -17.25 29.15 -5.02
C LEU A 86 -18.14 28.27 -4.15
N MET A 87 -19.38 28.02 -4.57
CA MET A 87 -20.30 27.16 -3.83
C MET A 87 -19.76 25.73 -3.71
N ILE A 88 -19.21 25.16 -4.78
CA ILE A 88 -18.66 23.80 -4.78
C ILE A 88 -17.40 23.73 -3.90
N ILE A 89 -16.45 24.64 -4.11
CA ILE A 89 -15.19 24.68 -3.35
C ILE A 89 -15.51 24.84 -1.85
N LYS A 90 -16.27 25.87 -1.46
CA LYS A 90 -16.64 26.12 -0.06
C LYS A 90 -17.35 24.93 0.56
N ASN A 91 -18.33 24.34 -0.12
CA ASN A 91 -19.08 23.20 0.44
C ASN A 91 -18.27 21.92 0.56
N SER A 92 -17.27 21.74 -0.30
CA SER A 92 -16.37 20.59 -0.25
C SER A 92 -15.32 20.68 0.86
N ILE A 93 -15.25 21.78 1.62
CA ILE A 93 -14.30 21.95 2.73
C ILE A 93 -14.97 21.58 4.05
N SER A 94 -14.31 20.76 4.87
CA SER A 94 -14.82 20.38 6.20
C SER A 94 -15.11 21.63 7.05
N VAL A 95 -16.27 21.63 7.71
CA VAL A 95 -16.73 22.72 8.59
C VAL A 95 -15.70 23.04 9.67
N ALA A 96 -14.94 22.03 10.13
CA ALA A 96 -13.91 22.19 11.16
C ALA A 96 -12.76 23.13 10.76
N ILE A 97 -12.46 23.26 9.47
CA ILE A 97 -11.33 24.06 8.96
C ILE A 97 -11.79 25.22 8.06
N ARG A 98 -13.03 25.19 7.57
CA ARG A 98 -13.56 26.20 6.63
C ARG A 98 -13.42 27.62 7.14
N GLY A 99 -13.66 27.84 8.44
CA GLY A 99 -13.57 29.17 9.07
C GLY A 99 -12.16 29.73 9.19
N ALA A 100 -11.11 28.92 8.99
CA ALA A 100 -9.73 29.38 9.01
C ALA A 100 -9.24 29.92 7.65
N ILE A 101 -10.02 29.73 6.58
CA ILE A 101 -9.66 30.18 5.23
C ILE A 101 -10.23 31.58 5.03
N PRO A 102 -9.41 32.57 4.62
CA PRO A 102 -9.88 33.91 4.26
C PRO A 102 -10.97 33.83 3.20
N ASP A 103 -12.06 34.58 3.40
CA ASP A 103 -13.18 34.58 2.46
C ASP A 103 -12.87 35.39 1.19
N SER A 104 -13.55 35.07 0.08
CA SER A 104 -13.46 35.78 -1.18
C SER A 104 -14.70 35.57 -2.03
N ASP A 105 -15.06 36.62 -2.78
CA ASP A 105 -16.12 36.61 -3.80
C ASP A 105 -15.62 36.15 -5.18
N ASN A 106 -14.32 35.80 -5.28
CA ASN A 106 -13.71 35.25 -6.47
C ASN A 106 -13.25 33.79 -6.22
N ALA A 107 -13.69 32.86 -7.06
CA ALA A 107 -13.39 31.44 -6.94
C ALA A 107 -11.89 31.12 -7.00
N LYS A 108 -11.16 31.78 -7.89
CA LYS A 108 -9.71 31.62 -8.07
C LYS A 108 -8.97 32.11 -6.82
N THR A 109 -9.29 33.32 -6.36
CA THR A 109 -8.70 33.88 -5.13
C THR A 109 -9.03 33.06 -3.89
N TYR A 110 -10.25 32.53 -3.77
CA TYR A 110 -10.62 31.62 -2.69
C TYR A 110 -9.81 30.32 -2.76
N MET A 111 -9.69 29.70 -3.93
CA MET A 111 -8.90 28.49 -4.14
C MET A 111 -7.42 28.70 -3.79
N ASP A 112 -6.84 29.84 -4.17
CA ASP A 112 -5.47 30.22 -3.82
C ASP A 112 -5.29 30.39 -2.30
N SER A 113 -6.30 30.95 -1.63
CA SER A 113 -6.31 31.08 -0.16
C SER A 113 -6.38 29.73 0.53
N VAL A 114 -7.17 28.79 0.01
CA VAL A 114 -7.15 27.40 0.48
C VAL A 114 -5.75 26.82 0.27
N GLU A 115 -5.18 26.93 -0.91
CA GLU A 115 -3.84 26.40 -1.19
C GLU A 115 -2.76 26.93 -0.24
N GLU A 116 -2.76 28.22 0.06
CA GLU A 116 -1.83 28.84 0.99
C GLU A 116 -1.86 28.19 2.38
N GLN A 117 -3.06 27.91 2.92
CA GLN A 117 -3.23 27.28 4.23
C GLN A 117 -2.58 25.87 4.31
N PHE A 118 -2.44 25.20 3.17
CA PHE A 118 -1.92 23.83 3.10
C PHE A 118 -0.46 23.73 2.65
N LYS A 119 0.20 24.84 2.28
CA LYS A 119 1.61 24.85 1.88
C LYS A 119 2.55 24.30 2.96
N GLY A 120 2.29 24.63 4.23
CA GLY A 120 3.10 24.14 5.37
C GLY A 120 3.02 22.62 5.54
N THR A 121 1.80 22.07 5.50
CA THR A 121 1.56 20.62 5.57
C THR A 121 2.15 19.89 4.37
N SER A 122 2.06 20.47 3.18
CA SER A 122 2.64 19.92 1.95
C SER A 122 4.15 19.69 2.08
N LYS A 123 4.90 20.65 2.63
CA LYS A 123 6.36 20.51 2.85
C LYS A 123 6.72 19.39 3.81
N ALA A 124 6.01 19.28 4.94
CA ALA A 124 6.24 18.22 5.93
C ALA A 124 5.89 16.84 5.35
N HIS A 125 4.81 16.76 4.58
CA HIS A 125 4.40 15.54 3.90
C HIS A 125 5.40 15.13 2.81
N ALA A 126 5.86 16.07 1.97
CA ALA A 126 6.92 15.83 0.99
C ALA A 126 8.21 15.31 1.66
N SER A 127 8.65 15.94 2.76
CA SER A 127 9.82 15.48 3.53
C SER A 127 9.65 14.05 4.06
N THR A 128 8.46 13.74 4.59
CA THR A 128 8.10 12.40 5.07
C THR A 128 8.11 11.37 3.94
N LEU A 129 7.58 11.74 2.78
CA LEU A 129 7.53 10.89 1.59
C LEU A 129 8.92 10.61 1.03
N ILE A 130 9.78 11.63 0.95
CA ILE A 130 11.19 11.49 0.56
C ILE A 130 11.92 10.56 1.53
N LEU A 131 11.77 10.77 2.85
CA LEU A 131 12.40 9.90 3.85
C LEU A 131 11.92 8.45 3.71
N LYS A 132 10.61 8.25 3.51
CA LYS A 132 10.03 6.93 3.27
C LYS A 132 10.63 6.31 2.02
N MET A 133 10.70 7.05 0.91
CA MET A 133 11.28 6.58 -0.34
C MET A 133 12.75 6.16 -0.16
N LEU A 134 13.57 6.97 0.52
CA LEU A 134 14.99 6.69 0.83
C LEU A 134 15.21 5.45 1.71
N THR A 135 14.32 5.23 2.68
CA THR A 135 14.46 4.16 3.67
C THR A 135 13.80 2.86 3.23
N THR A 136 12.87 2.91 2.29
CA THR A 136 12.17 1.71 1.80
C THR A 136 13.10 0.85 0.95
N LYS A 137 13.36 -0.36 1.43
CA LYS A 137 14.11 -1.40 0.72
C LYS A 137 13.19 -2.57 0.40
N TYR A 138 13.42 -3.21 -0.74
CA TYR A 138 12.69 -4.43 -1.08
C TYR A 138 13.13 -5.55 -0.13
N ASN A 139 12.18 -6.12 0.62
CA ASN A 139 12.44 -7.11 1.66
C ASN A 139 12.23 -8.56 1.21
N GLY A 140 11.68 -8.80 0.01
CA GLY A 140 11.40 -10.14 -0.49
C GLY A 140 10.04 -10.72 -0.07
N ASN A 141 9.23 -10.00 0.71
CA ASN A 141 7.95 -10.50 1.22
C ASN A 141 6.79 -10.26 0.25
N SER A 142 6.77 -9.12 -0.43
CA SER A 142 5.90 -8.87 -1.59
C SER A 142 6.64 -9.26 -2.87
N GLY A 143 5.98 -9.22 -4.03
CA GLY A 143 6.66 -9.26 -5.32
C GLY A 143 7.42 -7.96 -5.60
N VAL A 144 8.51 -8.08 -6.36
CA VAL A 144 9.34 -6.94 -6.77
C VAL A 144 8.57 -5.94 -7.64
N ARG A 145 7.58 -6.41 -8.42
CA ARG A 145 6.69 -5.54 -9.21
C ARG A 145 5.88 -4.61 -8.29
N GLU A 146 5.29 -5.13 -7.22
CA GLU A 146 4.55 -4.30 -6.28
C GLU A 146 5.45 -3.27 -5.59
N HIS A 147 6.67 -3.67 -5.25
CA HIS A 147 7.67 -2.73 -4.71
C HIS A 147 7.98 -1.59 -5.70
N ILE A 148 8.21 -1.91 -6.98
CA ILE A 148 8.46 -0.89 -8.01
C ILE A 148 7.26 0.04 -8.17
N MET A 149 6.04 -0.51 -8.26
CA MET A 149 4.81 0.28 -8.37
C MET A 149 4.62 1.21 -7.17
N MET A 150 4.93 0.77 -5.96
CA MET A 150 4.90 1.61 -4.76
C MET A 150 5.92 2.75 -4.85
N MET A 151 7.13 2.51 -5.36
CA MET A 151 8.14 3.57 -5.55
C MET A 151 7.71 4.59 -6.61
N SER A 152 7.08 4.13 -7.70
CA SER A 152 6.48 5.00 -8.72
C SER A 152 5.29 5.82 -8.18
N ASP A 153 4.45 5.24 -7.32
CA ASP A 153 3.37 5.98 -6.66
C ASP A 153 3.92 7.10 -5.76
N MET A 154 4.99 6.82 -5.01
CA MET A 154 5.66 7.87 -4.20
C MET A 154 6.26 8.97 -5.07
N GLU A 155 6.86 8.63 -6.22
CA GLU A 155 7.36 9.63 -7.18
C GLU A 155 6.23 10.49 -7.76
N ASN A 156 5.12 9.89 -8.20
CA ASN A 156 3.97 10.64 -8.71
C ASN A 156 3.38 11.59 -7.66
N LYS A 157 3.34 11.17 -6.39
CA LYS A 157 2.92 12.03 -5.27
C LYS A 157 3.87 13.21 -5.09
N LEU A 158 5.19 13.00 -5.18
CA LEU A 158 6.18 14.08 -5.13
C LEU A 158 6.04 15.03 -6.32
N LYS A 159 5.78 14.51 -7.53
CA LYS A 159 5.48 15.32 -8.71
C LYS A 159 4.26 16.22 -8.51
N GLY A 160 3.21 15.73 -7.84
CA GLY A 160 2.05 16.55 -7.44
C GLY A 160 2.36 17.66 -6.42
N MET A 161 3.54 17.65 -5.82
CA MET A 161 4.05 18.67 -4.89
C MET A 161 5.16 19.53 -5.52
N ASP A 162 5.23 19.55 -6.87
CA ASP A 162 6.26 20.26 -7.65
C ASP A 162 7.70 19.76 -7.38
N MET A 163 7.82 18.48 -7.01
CA MET A 163 9.10 17.79 -6.78
C MET A 163 9.27 16.68 -7.81
N GLU A 164 9.45 17.04 -9.08
CA GLU A 164 9.59 16.09 -10.17
C GLU A 164 10.91 15.28 -10.07
N ILE A 165 10.81 13.96 -10.19
CA ILE A 165 11.95 13.05 -10.22
C ILE A 165 12.07 12.51 -11.64
N SER A 166 13.24 12.69 -12.26
CA SER A 166 13.49 12.13 -13.59
C SER A 166 13.38 10.60 -13.60
N GLU A 167 12.84 10.03 -14.68
CA GLU A 167 12.70 8.57 -14.83
C GLU A 167 14.03 7.83 -14.59
N GLY A 168 15.14 8.35 -15.14
CA GLY A 168 16.47 7.77 -14.96
C GLY A 168 16.92 7.76 -13.49
N PHE A 169 16.64 8.82 -12.73
CA PHE A 169 16.92 8.83 -11.29
C PHE A 169 16.09 7.78 -10.56
N LEU A 170 14.79 7.69 -10.85
CA LEU A 170 13.89 6.70 -10.23
C LEU A 170 14.37 5.26 -10.50
N VAL A 171 14.80 4.95 -11.72
CA VAL A 171 15.37 3.64 -12.07
C VAL A 171 16.59 3.33 -11.21
N HIS A 172 17.58 4.23 -11.16
CA HIS A 172 18.77 4.03 -10.32
C HIS A 172 18.40 3.90 -8.84
N PHE A 173 17.45 4.69 -8.38
CA PHE A 173 16.99 4.68 -7.00
C PHE A 173 16.37 3.33 -6.62
N ILE A 174 15.47 2.81 -7.45
CA ILE A 174 14.89 1.47 -7.29
C ILE A 174 16.01 0.42 -7.28
N MET A 175 16.99 0.50 -8.18
CA MET A 175 18.13 -0.42 -8.19
C MET A 175 18.92 -0.39 -6.87
N THR A 176 19.07 0.77 -6.23
CA THR A 176 19.69 0.85 -4.89
C THR A 176 18.80 0.30 -3.77
N SER A 177 17.49 0.20 -3.99
CA SER A 177 16.52 -0.32 -3.02
C SER A 177 16.45 -1.85 -2.97
N LEU A 178 16.93 -2.53 -4.02
CA LEU A 178 16.91 -3.99 -4.10
C LEU A 178 17.93 -4.63 -3.11
N PRO A 179 17.61 -5.79 -2.52
CA PRO A 179 18.49 -6.47 -1.56
C PRO A 179 19.73 -7.08 -2.25
N THR A 180 20.70 -7.50 -1.44
CA THR A 180 22.00 -8.03 -1.90
C THR A 180 21.89 -9.29 -2.78
N GLN A 181 20.79 -10.05 -2.66
CA GLN A 181 20.51 -11.19 -3.52
C GLN A 181 20.35 -10.82 -5.01
N PHE A 182 19.99 -9.56 -5.31
CA PHE A 182 20.01 -9.02 -6.68
C PHE A 182 21.42 -8.56 -7.11
N GLY A 183 22.48 -8.91 -6.39
CA GLY A 183 23.85 -8.49 -6.67
C GLY A 183 24.29 -8.75 -8.12
N PRO A 184 24.19 -9.99 -8.65
CA PRO A 184 24.51 -10.29 -10.05
C PRO A 184 23.70 -9.45 -11.04
N PHE A 185 22.41 -9.26 -10.77
CA PHE A 185 21.52 -8.42 -11.57
C PHE A 185 21.96 -6.95 -11.60
N LYS A 186 22.34 -6.38 -10.45
CA LYS A 186 22.88 -5.00 -10.38
C LYS A 186 24.18 -4.85 -11.15
N ILE A 187 25.07 -5.85 -11.10
CA ILE A 187 26.31 -5.84 -11.87
C ILE A 187 25.97 -5.80 -13.37
N ASN A 188 25.06 -6.65 -13.83
CA ASN A 188 24.61 -6.66 -15.22
C ASN A 188 24.05 -5.30 -15.67
N TYR A 189 23.15 -4.71 -14.87
CA TYR A 189 22.63 -3.37 -15.13
C TYR A 189 23.75 -2.32 -15.23
N ASN A 190 24.68 -2.29 -14.27
CA ASN A 190 25.77 -1.31 -14.26
C ASN A 190 26.75 -1.46 -15.45
N THR A 191 26.86 -2.67 -16.02
CA THR A 191 27.71 -2.90 -17.21
C THR A 191 27.05 -2.49 -18.53
N GLN A 192 25.73 -2.30 -18.54
CA GLN A 192 24.99 -1.86 -19.72
C GLN A 192 25.13 -0.34 -19.88
N LYS A 193 25.34 0.10 -21.12
CA LYS A 193 25.43 1.53 -21.47
C LYS A 193 24.06 2.16 -21.75
N GLU A 194 23.06 1.33 -22.03
CA GLU A 194 21.71 1.78 -22.36
C GLU A 194 20.96 2.20 -21.11
N LYS A 195 20.18 3.28 -21.21
CA LYS A 195 19.33 3.75 -20.13
C LYS A 195 18.05 2.95 -20.15
N TRP A 196 17.74 2.29 -19.03
CA TRP A 196 16.49 1.56 -18.91
C TRP A 196 15.31 2.49 -18.69
N LYS A 197 14.18 2.14 -19.29
CA LYS A 197 12.86 2.70 -18.95
C LYS A 197 12.24 1.94 -17.79
N MET A 198 11.22 2.51 -17.17
CA MET A 198 10.50 1.85 -16.06
C MET A 198 9.89 0.50 -16.47
N SER A 199 9.38 0.40 -17.70
CA SER A 199 8.82 -0.85 -18.24
C SER A 199 9.86 -1.98 -18.32
N GLU A 200 11.08 -1.64 -18.74
CA GLU A 200 12.20 -2.59 -18.85
C GLU A 200 12.67 -3.00 -17.46
N LEU A 201 12.84 -2.03 -16.55
CA LEU A 201 13.20 -2.30 -15.16
C LEU A 201 12.23 -3.30 -14.51
N ILE A 202 10.93 -3.10 -14.66
CA ILE A 202 9.90 -4.00 -14.11
C ILE A 202 10.06 -5.41 -14.68
N ALA A 203 10.15 -5.54 -16.01
CA ALA A 203 10.26 -6.85 -16.66
C ALA A 203 11.51 -7.60 -16.19
N MET A 204 12.66 -6.92 -16.18
CA MET A 204 13.95 -7.50 -15.81
C MET A 204 14.02 -7.85 -14.32
N CYS A 205 13.46 -7.02 -13.44
CA CYS A 205 13.38 -7.34 -12.00
C CYS A 205 12.50 -8.55 -11.72
N VAL A 206 11.35 -8.67 -12.39
CA VAL A 206 10.43 -9.81 -12.22
C VAL A 206 11.10 -11.09 -12.71
N GLN A 207 11.77 -11.06 -13.86
CA GLN A 207 12.53 -12.21 -14.35
C GLN A 207 13.62 -12.65 -13.38
N GLU A 208 14.37 -11.70 -12.82
CA GLU A 208 15.41 -11.99 -11.83
C GLU A 208 14.82 -12.57 -10.54
N GLU A 209 13.67 -12.06 -10.08
CA GLU A 209 13.00 -12.61 -8.90
C GLU A 209 12.59 -14.07 -9.12
N GLU A 210 12.03 -14.42 -10.28
CA GLU A 210 11.69 -15.81 -10.63
C GLU A 210 12.94 -16.70 -10.69
N ARG A 211 14.05 -16.21 -11.28
CA ARG A 211 15.33 -16.92 -11.26
C ARG A 211 15.80 -17.20 -9.83
N LEU A 212 15.72 -16.21 -8.94
CA LEU A 212 16.10 -16.34 -7.54
C LEU A 212 15.20 -17.32 -6.76
N LYS A 213 13.90 -17.41 -7.08
CA LYS A 213 12.98 -18.41 -6.51
C LYS A 213 13.37 -19.83 -6.91
N VAL A 214 13.83 -20.05 -8.15
CA VAL A 214 14.27 -21.37 -8.64
C VAL A 214 15.61 -21.77 -8.02
N GLU A 215 16.54 -20.83 -7.82
CA GLU A 215 17.86 -21.10 -7.23
C GLU A 215 17.84 -21.26 -5.70
N LYS A 216 16.84 -20.69 -5.04
CA LYS A 216 16.51 -20.97 -3.64
C LYS A 216 15.22 -21.77 -3.58
N PRO A 217 15.21 -23.04 -3.98
CA PRO A 217 14.10 -23.89 -3.61
C PRO A 217 14.07 -23.92 -2.09
N ASP A 218 12.91 -23.62 -1.51
CA ASP A 218 12.58 -24.13 -0.19
C ASP A 218 13.01 -25.60 -0.17
N VAL A 219 13.77 -26.03 0.83
CA VAL A 219 14.37 -27.37 0.90
C VAL A 219 13.25 -28.41 1.08
N ALA A 220 12.52 -28.69 0.00
CA ALA A 220 11.34 -29.54 -0.03
C ALA A 220 11.03 -29.98 -1.47
N TYR A 221 11.98 -30.64 -2.15
CA TYR A 221 11.60 -31.71 -3.08
C TYR A 221 12.75 -32.68 -3.35
N VAL A 222 12.88 -33.68 -2.48
CA VAL A 222 13.21 -35.04 -2.95
C VAL A 222 12.21 -35.97 -2.30
N THR A 223 11.70 -36.90 -3.11
CA THR A 223 10.77 -38.00 -2.82
C THR A 223 9.29 -37.65 -2.65
N THR A 224 8.58 -37.71 -3.77
CA THR A 224 7.35 -38.48 -4.04
C THR A 224 7.04 -38.20 -5.51
N THR A 225 6.56 -39.05 -6.39
CA THR A 225 6.10 -40.43 -6.40
C THR A 225 6.15 -40.81 -7.87
N SER A 226 6.72 -41.97 -8.16
CA SER A 226 6.53 -42.65 -9.45
C SER A 226 5.03 -42.83 -9.70
N SER A 227 4.48 -42.11 -10.69
CA SER A 227 3.12 -42.36 -11.20
C SER A 227 3.14 -42.46 -12.72
N SER A 228 3.39 -43.69 -13.18
CA SER A 228 2.56 -44.40 -14.15
C SER A 228 2.25 -43.74 -15.50
N PHE A 229 3.20 -43.83 -16.44
CA PHE A 229 2.86 -43.94 -17.86
C PHE A 229 2.52 -45.41 -18.19
N LYS A 230 1.26 -45.64 -18.58
CA LYS A 230 0.70 -46.93 -19.01
C LYS A 230 1.55 -47.58 -20.12
N ARG A 231 2.02 -48.81 -19.89
CA ARG A 231 2.30 -49.78 -20.95
C ARG A 231 1.57 -51.10 -20.68
N LYS A 232 1.05 -51.64 -21.77
CA LYS A 232 0.12 -52.77 -21.95
C LYS A 232 0.87 -54.10 -21.76
N GLY A 233 0.33 -55.04 -20.99
CA GLY A 233 0.86 -56.40 -20.89
C GLY A 233 0.04 -57.32 -19.97
N LYS A 234 -0.55 -58.37 -20.55
CA LYS A 234 -1.33 -59.44 -19.90
C LYS A 234 -0.48 -60.26 -18.91
N SER A 235 -1.06 -60.67 -17.78
CA SER A 235 -1.42 -62.08 -17.49
C SER A 235 -1.50 -62.37 -15.98
N GLN A 236 -2.67 -62.90 -15.62
CA GLN A 236 -3.01 -63.93 -14.63
C GLN A 236 -2.59 -63.80 -13.15
N VAL A 237 -3.63 -63.81 -12.31
CA VAL A 237 -3.65 -64.15 -10.89
C VAL A 237 -3.95 -65.64 -10.75
N GLY A 238 -3.21 -66.34 -9.89
CA GLY A 238 -3.62 -67.55 -9.17
C GLY A 238 -2.91 -67.48 -7.82
N GLU A 239 -3.58 -67.14 -6.72
CA GLU A 239 -4.45 -67.97 -5.87
C GLU A 239 -3.71 -68.28 -4.54
N SER A 240 -4.49 -68.32 -3.45
CA SER A 240 -4.19 -68.95 -2.14
C SER A 240 -3.78 -68.05 -0.97
N SER A 241 -4.80 -67.58 -0.25
CA SER A 241 -5.16 -68.02 1.11
C SER A 241 -4.26 -67.72 2.34
N LYS A 242 -4.94 -67.13 3.35
CA LYS A 242 -4.86 -67.26 4.83
C LYS A 242 -4.30 -66.06 5.65
N VAL A 243 -5.24 -65.49 6.41
CA VAL A 243 -5.14 -64.70 7.66
C VAL A 243 -4.97 -65.72 8.82
N PRO A 244 -4.28 -65.49 9.98
CA PRO A 244 -4.68 -64.45 10.94
C PRO A 244 -3.66 -63.81 11.93
N LYS A 245 -4.16 -62.69 12.48
CA LYS A 245 -3.93 -61.98 13.76
C LYS A 245 -2.96 -62.52 14.85
N ALA A 246 -2.41 -61.51 15.55
CA ALA A 246 -2.27 -61.35 17.02
C ALA A 246 -0.84 -61.43 17.64
N SER A 247 -0.37 -60.24 18.07
CA SER A 247 0.27 -59.89 19.36
C SER A 247 0.99 -60.96 20.19
N THR A 248 2.29 -60.80 20.45
CA THR A 248 2.88 -60.43 21.77
C THR A 248 4.41 -60.31 21.71
N SER A 249 4.93 -59.55 22.66
CA SER A 249 6.29 -59.05 22.90
C SER A 249 7.40 -60.09 23.16
N ALA A 250 8.59 -59.86 22.61
CA ALA A 250 9.89 -60.31 23.14
C ALA A 250 11.06 -59.45 22.61
N THR A 251 11.87 -58.88 23.53
CA THR A 251 13.22 -58.30 23.35
C THR A 251 14.27 -59.42 23.15
N PRO A 252 15.58 -59.21 22.88
CA PRO A 252 16.37 -58.03 22.48
C PRO A 252 17.36 -58.25 21.30
N GLY A 253 17.81 -57.17 20.65
CA GLY A 253 19.09 -57.13 19.92
C GLY A 253 19.04 -57.16 18.39
N SER A 254 19.31 -56.00 17.78
CA SER A 254 20.33 -55.75 16.73
C SER A 254 19.93 -54.62 15.77
N ASN A 255 20.76 -53.57 15.79
CA ASN A 255 21.04 -52.59 14.74
C ASN A 255 19.98 -52.29 13.66
N GLY A 256 19.38 -51.09 13.74
CA GLY A 256 18.53 -50.53 12.68
C GLY A 256 18.49 -49.00 12.64
N ALA A 257 19.50 -48.40 11.98
CA ALA A 257 19.50 -47.08 11.34
C ALA A 257 19.08 -45.84 12.17
N LEU A 258 20.00 -45.36 13.01
CA LEU A 258 20.04 -43.98 13.49
C LEU A 258 20.18 -43.03 12.27
N LYS A 259 19.06 -42.53 11.73
CA LYS A 259 19.07 -41.46 10.73
C LYS A 259 19.95 -40.32 11.27
N GLN A 260 21.04 -40.05 10.56
CA GLN A 260 22.18 -39.22 10.97
C GLN A 260 21.78 -37.99 11.79
N LEU A 261 21.87 -38.13 13.11
CA LEU A 261 21.67 -37.01 14.01
C LEU A 261 22.86 -36.05 13.89
N ARG A 262 22.69 -34.93 13.16
CA ARG A 262 23.68 -33.85 13.07
C ARG A 262 23.35 -32.74 14.05
N CYS A 263 24.37 -32.31 14.79
CA CYS A 263 24.31 -31.13 15.62
C CYS A 263 24.14 -29.88 14.74
N LYS A 264 23.10 -29.07 14.97
CA LYS A 264 22.84 -27.84 14.21
C LYS A 264 23.88 -26.73 14.44
N PHE A 265 24.71 -26.82 15.48
CA PHE A 265 25.75 -25.83 15.80
C PHE A 265 27.11 -26.17 15.20
N CYS A 266 27.59 -27.41 15.39
CA CYS A 266 28.91 -27.82 14.90
C CYS A 266 28.86 -28.73 13.67
N HIS A 267 27.67 -29.09 13.19
CA HIS A 267 27.40 -29.94 12.02
C HIS A 267 27.99 -31.37 12.09
N LYS A 268 28.57 -31.77 13.22
CA LYS A 268 29.06 -33.14 13.47
C LYS A 268 27.90 -34.09 13.79
N LYS A 269 28.04 -35.35 13.36
CA LYS A 269 27.08 -36.43 13.63
C LYS A 269 27.25 -36.96 15.08
N GLY A 270 26.21 -37.55 15.64
CA GLY A 270 26.27 -38.33 16.89
C GLY A 270 25.82 -37.61 18.17
N HIS A 271 25.37 -36.35 18.09
CA HIS A 271 24.80 -35.63 19.24
C HIS A 271 23.84 -34.51 18.80
N TYR A 272 22.88 -34.14 19.66
CA TYR A 272 22.01 -32.99 19.44
C TYR A 272 22.74 -31.68 19.80
N GLN A 273 22.28 -30.52 19.30
CA GLN A 273 22.86 -29.21 19.65
C GLN A 273 22.89 -28.97 21.17
N ARG A 274 21.86 -29.43 21.89
CA ARG A 274 21.76 -29.37 23.35
C ARG A 274 22.91 -30.09 24.09
N ASP A 275 23.50 -31.09 23.45
CA ASP A 275 24.60 -31.91 23.99
C ASP A 275 25.96 -31.52 23.41
N CYS A 276 26.02 -30.45 22.58
CA CYS A 276 27.24 -30.03 21.92
C CYS A 276 28.16 -29.25 22.87
N THR A 277 29.34 -29.81 23.16
CA THR A 277 30.36 -29.15 24.00
C THR A 277 30.80 -27.79 23.46
N LYS A 278 30.93 -27.66 22.13
CA LYS A 278 31.26 -26.37 21.48
C LYS A 278 30.15 -25.33 21.63
N PHE A 279 28.88 -25.75 21.60
CA PHE A 279 27.74 -24.85 21.79
C PHE A 279 27.67 -24.34 23.23
N LYS A 280 27.85 -25.24 24.22
CA LYS A 280 27.91 -24.87 25.64
C LYS A 280 29.07 -23.92 25.93
N ALA A 281 30.26 -24.15 25.36
CA ALA A 281 31.40 -23.25 25.50
C ALA A 281 31.16 -21.88 24.84
N TRP A 282 30.48 -21.85 23.69
CA TRP A 282 30.10 -20.60 23.01
C TRP A 282 29.09 -19.79 23.84
N LEU A 283 28.10 -20.44 24.45
CA LEU A 283 27.13 -19.79 25.36
C LEU A 283 27.83 -19.19 26.59
N ALA A 284 28.75 -19.93 27.21
CA ALA A 284 29.54 -19.45 28.35
C ALA A 284 30.39 -18.21 27.98
N LYS A 285 31.02 -18.20 26.80
CA LYS A 285 31.79 -17.04 26.30
C LYS A 285 30.91 -15.83 25.96
N LYS A 286 29.62 -16.04 25.70
CA LYS A 286 28.63 -14.99 25.41
C LYS A 286 27.82 -14.56 26.65
N GLY A 287 28.07 -15.16 27.82
CA GLY A 287 27.34 -14.87 29.06
C GLY A 287 25.86 -15.30 29.02
N ILE A 288 25.49 -16.22 28.13
CA ILE A 288 24.09 -16.65 27.95
C ILE A 288 23.85 -17.89 28.82
N PRO A 289 22.91 -17.84 29.80
CA PRO A 289 22.59 -19.00 30.64
C PRO A 289 21.90 -20.11 29.82
N TYR A 290 22.35 -21.36 30.01
CA TYR A 290 21.83 -22.53 29.30
C TYR A 290 20.82 -23.30 30.16
N ASN A 291 19.57 -23.45 29.69
CA ASN A 291 18.52 -24.26 30.35
C ASN A 291 18.04 -25.40 29.43
N PRO A 292 18.18 -26.68 29.80
CA PRO A 292 17.95 -27.82 28.90
C PRO A 292 16.48 -28.22 28.64
N THR A 293 15.47 -27.49 29.14
CA THR A 293 14.11 -28.07 29.32
C THR A 293 12.95 -27.49 28.48
N THR A 294 13.18 -26.71 27.42
CA THR A 294 12.08 -26.19 26.59
C THR A 294 11.91 -26.98 25.27
N ALA A 295 11.13 -28.07 25.33
CA ALA A 295 10.50 -28.68 24.15
C ALA A 295 9.00 -28.97 24.47
N PRO A 296 8.06 -28.67 23.57
CA PRO A 296 6.64 -28.87 23.81
C PRO A 296 6.29 -30.36 23.81
N LYS A 297 5.48 -30.80 24.78
CA LYS A 297 4.93 -32.16 24.85
C LYS A 297 4.05 -32.47 23.62
N PRO A 298 4.05 -33.71 23.10
CA PRO A 298 3.07 -34.12 22.08
C PRO A 298 1.66 -34.10 22.70
N LYS A 299 0.66 -33.63 21.95
CA LYS A 299 -0.76 -33.80 22.31
C LYS A 299 -1.18 -35.22 21.99
N ASP A 300 -1.76 -35.89 22.98
CA ASP A 300 -2.45 -37.17 22.81
C ASP A 300 -3.70 -36.97 21.94
N ASN A 301 -3.81 -37.74 20.87
CA ASN A 301 -5.05 -38.27 20.28
C ASN A 301 -4.70 -39.39 19.29
#